data_AF-A0A503XG56-F1
#
_entry.id   AF-A0A503XG56-F1
#
_cell.length_a   1.000
_cell.length_b   1.000
_cell.length_c   1.000
_cell.angle_alpha   90.00
_cell.angle_beta   90.00
_cell.angle_gamma   90.00
#
_symmetry.space_group_name_H-M   'P 1'
#
loop_
_entity.id
_entity.type
_entity.pdbx_description
1 polymer ?
#
loop_
_entity_poly.entity_id
_entity_poly.type
_entity_poly.pdbx_seq_one_letter_code
_entity_poly.pdbx_strand_id
1 'polypeptide(L)'
;MHGLTTQRDEQLAHGRGAGLLRWRELKAMSKQSNIIALADRLLELMREYYLLAVDKEYPGKRGEPASEEQIAKTESILGRQLPADFRMFLSKYNGWSRFEGAGKILSTEDHGTPWEADIIESWTSIWESDDDDPFKSDHLLVVAGDGLPYFIVLIPNKEDPNGDPVFVEYEYMNINATFKTFEAYLTYRIGVTESSIDEKRNGREED
;
A
#
# COMPACT_ATOMS: atom_id res chain seq x y z
N MET A 1 31.95 -1.56 -31.14
CA MET A 1 30.66 -0.83 -31.06
C MET A 1 29.57 -1.84 -31.36
N HIS A 2 28.64 -2.04 -30.43
CA HIS A 2 27.39 -2.84 -30.36
C HIS A 2 27.36 -3.23 -28.87
N GLY A 3 26.71 -2.52 -27.94
CA GLY A 3 25.30 -2.13 -27.93
C GLY A 3 24.50 -3.21 -27.20
N LEU A 4 24.80 -3.49 -25.92
CA LEU A 4 24.05 -4.43 -25.09
C LEU A 4 23.07 -3.64 -24.24
N THR A 5 21.85 -3.55 -24.75
CA THR A 5 20.70 -2.95 -24.08
C THR A 5 20.01 -4.00 -23.22
N THR A 6 19.80 -3.62 -21.97
CA THR A 6 18.91 -4.14 -20.92
C THR A 6 17.79 -5.06 -21.41
N GLN A 7 17.86 -6.32 -21.01
CA GLN A 7 16.77 -7.29 -21.13
C GLN A 7 16.67 -8.07 -19.81
N ARG A 8 16.07 -7.46 -18.78
CA ARG A 8 15.87 -8.11 -17.48
C ARG A 8 14.72 -7.54 -16.62
N ASP A 9 13.64 -7.08 -17.27
CA ASP A 9 12.43 -6.57 -16.58
C ASP A 9 11.13 -7.30 -16.98
N GLU A 10 11.19 -8.54 -17.49
CA GLU A 10 9.99 -9.27 -17.95
C GLU A 10 9.80 -10.64 -17.28
N GLN A 11 9.86 -10.70 -15.95
CA GLN A 11 9.45 -11.91 -15.21
C GLN A 11 8.68 -11.59 -13.92
N LEU A 12 7.51 -10.94 -14.01
CA LEU A 12 6.45 -11.03 -12.99
C LEU A 12 5.07 -10.78 -13.61
N ALA A 13 4.49 -11.79 -14.26
CA ALA A 13 3.05 -11.85 -14.54
C ALA A 13 2.63 -13.27 -15.00
N HIS A 14 2.79 -14.28 -14.15
CA HIS A 14 2.04 -15.52 -14.35
C HIS A 14 0.64 -15.36 -13.74
N GLY A 15 -0.32 -15.04 -14.62
CA GLY A 15 -1.75 -15.04 -14.31
C GLY A 15 -2.54 -13.87 -14.92
N ARG A 16 -2.47 -13.59 -16.24
CA ARG A 16 -3.24 -12.48 -16.85
C ARG A 16 -3.51 -12.67 -18.35
N GLY A 17 -4.77 -12.97 -18.71
CA GLY A 17 -5.33 -12.63 -20.02
C GLY A 17 -6.05 -11.27 -20.00
N ALA A 18 -6.94 -11.08 -19.01
CA ALA A 18 -7.81 -9.89 -18.94
C ALA A 18 -7.20 -8.70 -18.16
N GLY A 19 -6.34 -8.94 -17.16
CA GLY A 19 -5.79 -7.89 -16.29
C GLY A 19 -4.76 -6.95 -16.92
N LEU A 20 -4.17 -7.33 -18.05
CA LEU A 20 -3.08 -6.58 -18.70
C LEU A 20 -3.58 -5.38 -19.54
N LEU A 21 -4.79 -5.49 -20.11
CA LEU A 21 -5.41 -4.42 -20.91
C LEU A 21 -5.93 -3.28 -20.03
N ARG A 22 -6.54 -3.59 -18.88
CA ARG A 22 -7.07 -2.59 -17.92
C ARG A 22 -5.97 -1.82 -17.20
N TRP A 23 -4.79 -2.44 -16.98
CA TRP A 23 -3.63 -1.78 -16.37
C TRP A 23 -3.08 -0.60 -17.20
N ARG A 24 -3.18 -0.68 -18.54
CA ARG A 24 -2.76 0.42 -19.43
C ARG A 24 -3.68 1.63 -19.34
N GLU A 25 -4.98 1.43 -19.10
CA GLU A 25 -5.95 2.52 -18.92
C GLU A 25 -5.79 3.20 -17.55
N LEU A 26 -5.53 2.43 -16.49
CA LEU A 26 -5.19 2.98 -15.17
C LEU A 26 -3.91 3.82 -15.19
N LYS A 27 -2.90 3.40 -15.97
CA LYS A 27 -1.67 4.19 -16.20
C LYS A 27 -1.92 5.50 -16.95
N ALA A 28 -2.97 5.57 -17.77
CA ALA A 28 -3.33 6.78 -18.50
C ALA A 28 -4.07 7.81 -17.61
N MET A 29 -4.81 7.33 -16.61
CA MET A 29 -5.48 8.18 -15.60
C MET A 29 -4.47 8.85 -14.63
N SER A 30 -3.25 8.33 -14.50
CA SER A 30 -2.22 8.85 -13.58
C SER A 30 -1.55 10.16 -14.03
N LYS A 31 -1.97 10.77 -15.16
CA LYS A 31 -1.36 12.01 -15.67
C LYS A 31 -1.89 13.29 -15.00
N GLN A 32 -2.93 13.18 -14.17
CA GLN A 32 -3.38 14.22 -13.25
C GLN A 32 -3.53 13.56 -11.88
N SER A 33 -2.61 13.88 -10.97
CA SER A 33 -2.62 13.40 -9.60
C SER A 33 -4.01 13.62 -8.99
N ASN A 34 -4.65 12.52 -8.61
CA ASN A 34 -5.87 12.57 -7.83
C ASN A 34 -5.88 11.38 -6.88
N ILE A 35 -4.89 11.32 -5.99
CA ILE A 35 -4.83 10.35 -4.88
C ILE A 35 -6.15 10.30 -4.10
N ILE A 36 -6.87 11.43 -4.05
CA ILE A 36 -8.21 11.53 -3.46
C ILE A 36 -9.24 10.73 -4.26
N ALA A 37 -9.29 10.89 -5.59
CA ALA A 37 -10.16 10.08 -6.43
C ALA A 37 -9.80 8.59 -6.43
N LEU A 38 -8.51 8.24 -6.33
CA LEU A 38 -8.10 6.84 -6.17
C LEU A 38 -8.62 6.28 -4.83
N ALA A 39 -8.47 7.03 -3.73
CA ALA A 39 -8.99 6.63 -2.43
C ALA A 39 -10.53 6.53 -2.41
N ASP A 40 -11.23 7.49 -3.02
CA ASP A 40 -12.70 7.47 -3.16
C ASP A 40 -13.15 6.27 -3.99
N ARG A 41 -12.51 6.02 -5.13
CA ARG A 41 -12.81 4.88 -6.00
C ARG A 41 -12.59 3.56 -5.28
N LEU A 42 -11.49 3.43 -4.54
CA LEU A 42 -11.22 2.23 -3.76
C LEU A 42 -12.28 2.03 -2.69
N LEU A 43 -12.73 3.08 -2.01
CA LEU A 43 -13.79 2.98 -1.00
C LEU A 43 -15.12 2.47 -1.60
N GLU A 44 -15.50 2.98 -2.78
CA GLU A 44 -16.68 2.51 -3.51
C GLU A 44 -16.57 1.02 -3.85
N LEU A 45 -15.43 0.60 -4.39
CA LEU A 45 -15.16 -0.80 -4.71
C LEU A 45 -15.19 -1.69 -3.47
N MET A 46 -14.61 -1.24 -2.36
CA MET A 46 -14.64 -2.00 -1.10
C MET A 46 -16.07 -2.17 -0.58
N ARG A 47 -16.92 -1.14 -0.68
CA ARG A 47 -18.34 -1.22 -0.34
C ARG A 47 -19.08 -2.24 -1.20
N GLU A 48 -18.84 -2.19 -2.50
CA GLU A 48 -19.43 -3.12 -3.46
C GLU A 48 -19.00 -4.57 -3.19
N TYR A 49 -17.69 -4.79 -3.00
CA TYR A 49 -17.16 -6.10 -2.65
C TYR A 49 -17.77 -6.65 -1.37
N TYR A 50 -17.89 -5.84 -0.30
CA TYR A 50 -18.47 -6.29 0.97
C TYR A 50 -19.94 -6.68 0.84
N LEU A 51 -20.72 -5.93 0.07
CA LEU A 51 -22.10 -6.29 -0.23
C LEU A 51 -22.18 -7.62 -0.97
N LEU A 52 -21.32 -7.84 -1.97
CA LEU A 52 -21.29 -9.09 -2.74
C LEU A 52 -20.78 -10.29 -1.94
N ALA A 53 -19.76 -10.10 -1.12
CA ALA A 53 -19.04 -11.19 -0.46
C ALA A 53 -19.72 -11.66 0.82
N VAL A 54 -20.32 -10.74 1.58
CA VAL A 54 -20.83 -11.02 2.94
C VAL A 54 -22.17 -10.34 3.27
N ASP A 55 -22.82 -9.70 2.29
CA ASP A 55 -24.12 -9.00 2.44
C ASP A 55 -24.15 -8.00 3.61
N LYS A 56 -23.08 -7.22 3.76
CA LYS A 56 -22.94 -6.21 4.81
C LYS A 56 -22.34 -4.91 4.26
N GLU A 57 -22.61 -3.83 4.97
CA GLU A 57 -21.91 -2.57 4.74
C GLU A 57 -20.41 -2.71 5.08
N TYR A 58 -19.56 -2.11 4.26
CA TYR A 58 -18.12 -2.06 4.50
C TYR A 58 -17.83 -1.25 5.78
N PRO A 59 -17.17 -1.84 6.79
CA PRO A 59 -16.99 -1.20 8.10
C PRO A 59 -15.84 -0.20 8.13
N GLY A 60 -15.04 -0.09 7.06
CA GLY A 60 -13.85 0.76 7.05
C GLY A 60 -14.16 2.25 7.03
N LYS A 61 -13.36 3.02 7.76
CA LYS A 61 -13.52 4.46 7.92
C LYS A 61 -12.19 5.17 7.70
N ARG A 62 -12.21 6.18 6.82
CA ARG A 62 -11.12 7.13 6.64
C ARG A 62 -11.07 8.09 7.83
N GLY A 63 -9.87 8.43 8.28
CA GLY A 63 -9.69 9.41 9.34
C GLY A 63 -10.06 10.82 8.87
N GLU A 64 -10.26 11.71 9.84
CA GLU A 64 -10.35 13.15 9.57
C GLU A 64 -9.03 13.66 8.97
N PRO A 65 -9.02 14.79 8.24
CA PRO A 65 -7.80 15.42 7.74
C PRO A 65 -6.69 15.57 8.79
N ALA A 66 -5.45 15.19 8.45
CA ALA A 66 -4.29 15.50 9.27
C ALA A 66 -3.92 16.98 9.13
N SER A 67 -3.55 17.61 10.24
CA SER A 67 -2.94 18.94 10.24
C SER A 67 -1.49 18.88 9.74
N GLU A 68 -0.95 20.01 9.32
CA GLU A 68 0.45 20.11 8.90
C GLU A 68 1.41 19.75 10.05
N GLU A 69 1.06 20.05 11.31
CA GLU A 69 1.84 19.67 12.49
C GLU A 69 1.84 18.16 12.72
N GLN A 70 0.69 17.49 12.53
CA GLN A 70 0.57 16.04 12.63
C GLN A 70 1.44 15.33 11.59
N ILE A 71 1.41 15.83 10.34
CA ILE A 71 2.25 15.30 9.26
C ILE A 71 3.74 15.57 9.56
N ALA A 72 4.10 16.78 9.97
CA ALA A 72 5.49 17.13 10.28
C ALA A 72 6.06 16.27 11.42
N LYS A 73 5.24 15.89 12.41
CA LYS A 73 5.65 14.95 13.46
C LYS A 73 5.98 13.58 12.88
N THR A 74 5.19 13.09 11.94
CA THR A 74 5.43 11.80 11.26
C THR A 74 6.71 11.86 10.41
N GLU A 75 6.93 12.96 9.70
CA GLU A 75 8.17 13.21 8.94
C GLU A 75 9.40 13.28 9.84
N SER A 76 9.25 13.80 11.06
CA SER A 76 10.33 13.79 12.05
C SER A 76 10.70 12.38 12.51
N ILE A 77 9.75 11.44 12.55
CA ILE A 77 10.02 10.03 12.88
C ILE A 77 10.79 9.38 11.74
N LEU A 78 10.37 9.64 10.49
CA LEU A 78 11.04 9.13 9.29
C LEU A 78 12.41 9.81 9.02
N GLY A 79 12.67 10.97 9.60
CA GLY A 79 13.88 11.77 9.34
C GLY A 79 13.91 12.48 7.98
N ARG A 80 12.78 12.49 7.25
CA ARG A 80 12.62 13.14 5.94
C ARG A 80 11.16 13.46 5.65
N GLN A 81 10.93 14.25 4.60
CA GLN A 81 9.57 14.50 4.10
C GLN A 81 8.92 13.22 3.57
N LEU A 82 7.62 13.10 3.77
CA LEU A 82 6.80 12.06 3.15
C LEU A 82 6.72 12.29 1.63
N PRO A 83 6.54 11.23 0.83
CA PRO A 83 6.15 11.35 -0.57
C PRO A 83 4.93 12.27 -0.72
N ALA A 84 4.97 13.15 -1.73
CA ALA A 84 3.98 14.21 -1.88
C ALA A 84 2.53 13.69 -2.00
N ASP A 85 2.34 12.54 -2.63
CA ASP A 85 1.03 11.90 -2.79
C ASP A 85 0.53 11.28 -1.48
N PHE A 86 1.41 10.68 -0.67
CA PHE A 86 1.05 10.17 0.65
C PHE A 86 0.78 11.31 1.64
N ARG A 87 1.56 12.38 1.60
CA ARG A 87 1.28 13.61 2.35
C ARG A 87 -0.10 14.16 2.00
N MET A 88 -0.44 14.22 0.72
CA MET A 88 -1.76 14.66 0.24
C MET A 88 -2.89 13.71 0.64
N PHE A 89 -2.62 12.40 0.69
CA PHE A 89 -3.58 11.44 1.24
C PHE A 89 -3.86 11.75 2.72
N LEU A 90 -2.83 11.87 3.56
CA LEU A 90 -2.98 12.11 5.00
C LEU A 90 -3.66 13.46 5.30
N SER A 91 -3.35 14.50 4.53
CA SER A 91 -3.97 15.83 4.70
C SER A 91 -5.46 15.84 4.35
N LYS A 92 -5.98 14.78 3.71
CA LYS A 92 -7.41 14.61 3.45
C LYS A 92 -8.04 13.50 4.28
N TYR A 93 -7.31 12.42 4.49
CA TYR A 93 -7.73 11.17 5.13
C TYR A 93 -6.58 10.67 6.01
N ASN A 94 -6.56 11.09 7.28
CA ASN A 94 -5.49 10.69 8.20
C ASN A 94 -5.64 9.22 8.60
N GLY A 95 -5.09 8.34 7.78
CA GLY A 95 -5.24 6.90 7.91
C GLY A 95 -6.61 6.39 7.45
N TRP A 96 -6.75 5.07 7.47
CA TRP A 96 -7.96 4.36 7.06
C TRP A 96 -8.12 3.08 7.87
N SER A 97 -9.02 3.11 8.84
CA SER A 97 -9.34 1.97 9.69
C SER A 97 -10.09 0.86 8.94
N ARG A 98 -9.81 -0.40 9.29
CA ARG A 98 -10.39 -1.60 8.65
C ARG A 98 -10.25 -1.58 7.12
N PHE A 99 -9.14 -1.00 6.64
CA PHE A 99 -8.77 -0.91 5.24
C PHE A 99 -8.70 -2.29 4.58
N GLU A 100 -8.31 -3.32 5.32
CA GLU A 100 -8.43 -4.71 4.87
C GLU A 100 -8.67 -5.63 6.07
N GLY A 101 -9.91 -6.06 6.25
CA GLY A 101 -10.28 -6.84 7.44
C GLY A 101 -10.02 -6.06 8.73
N ALA A 102 -9.03 -6.49 9.51
CA ALA A 102 -8.56 -5.79 10.72
C ALA A 102 -7.37 -4.85 10.47
N GLY A 103 -6.80 -4.87 9.26
CA GLY A 103 -5.76 -3.97 8.82
C GLY A 103 -6.19 -2.51 8.69
N LYS A 104 -5.24 -1.59 8.79
CA LYS A 104 -5.44 -0.17 8.52
C LYS A 104 -4.27 0.43 7.75
N ILE A 105 -4.55 1.49 6.99
CA ILE A 105 -3.53 2.48 6.64
C ILE A 105 -3.34 3.32 7.91
N LEU A 106 -2.13 3.36 8.44
CA LEU A 106 -1.83 4.04 9.70
C LEU A 106 -2.09 5.54 9.59
N SER A 107 -2.63 6.13 10.66
CA SER A 107 -2.74 7.58 10.82
C SER A 107 -1.46 8.15 11.44
N THR A 108 -1.29 9.47 11.39
CA THR A 108 -0.16 10.15 12.02
C THR A 108 -0.06 9.91 13.54
N GLU A 109 -1.18 9.59 14.20
CA GLU A 109 -1.25 9.29 15.63
C GLU A 109 -0.92 7.84 15.95
N ASP A 110 -0.97 6.95 14.98
CA ASP A 110 -0.63 5.54 15.19
C ASP A 110 0.87 5.36 15.44
N HIS A 111 1.69 6.28 14.93
CA HIS A 111 3.14 6.23 15.06
C HIS A 111 3.63 6.53 16.48
N GLY A 112 4.45 5.62 17.00
CA GLY A 112 4.98 5.65 18.37
C GLY A 112 3.97 5.20 19.43
N THR A 113 2.86 4.58 19.04
CA THR A 113 1.88 4.01 19.99
C THR A 113 2.32 2.63 20.47
N PRO A 114 1.84 2.17 21.65
CA PRO A 114 2.06 0.79 22.09
C PRO A 114 1.55 -0.24 21.08
N TRP A 115 0.42 0.05 20.42
CA TRP A 115 -0.13 -0.84 19.40
C TRP A 115 0.82 -1.01 18.20
N GLU A 116 1.42 0.07 17.70
CA GLU A 116 2.41 -0.02 16.62
C GLU A 116 3.65 -0.79 17.07
N ALA A 117 4.13 -0.53 18.30
CA ALA A 117 5.27 -1.25 18.86
C ALA A 117 5.00 -2.76 18.96
N ASP A 118 3.81 -3.18 19.40
CA ASP A 118 3.41 -4.59 19.49
C ASP A 118 3.35 -5.26 18.10
N ILE A 119 2.85 -4.54 17.08
CA ILE A 119 2.82 -4.99 15.69
C ILE A 119 4.25 -5.15 15.16
N ILE A 120 5.11 -4.14 15.37
CA ILE A 120 6.51 -4.18 14.96
C ILE A 120 7.23 -5.34 15.63
N GLU A 121 7.08 -5.52 16.95
CA GLU A 121 7.71 -6.63 17.68
C GLU A 121 7.27 -7.99 17.14
N SER A 122 5.97 -8.15 16.85
CA SER A 122 5.42 -9.39 16.28
C SER A 122 6.09 -9.74 14.95
N TRP A 123 6.30 -8.74 14.07
CA TRP A 123 6.97 -8.94 12.78
C TRP A 123 8.49 -9.01 12.88
N THR A 124 9.13 -8.26 13.77
CA THR A 124 10.58 -8.37 14.03
C THR A 124 10.95 -9.80 14.45
N SER A 125 10.09 -10.46 15.23
CA SER A 125 10.35 -11.81 15.74
C SER A 125 10.49 -12.91 14.67
N ILE A 126 10.02 -12.66 13.44
CA ILE A 126 10.10 -13.65 12.36
C ILE A 126 11.40 -13.56 11.55
N TRP A 127 12.18 -12.48 11.69
CA TRP A 127 13.44 -12.30 10.95
C TRP A 127 14.60 -13.03 11.63
N GLU A 128 15.43 -13.69 10.83
CA GLU A 128 16.63 -14.40 11.32
C GLU A 128 17.81 -13.46 11.62
N SER A 129 17.80 -12.27 11.02
CA SER A 129 18.89 -11.28 11.05
C SER A 129 18.33 -9.87 11.16
N ASP A 130 18.96 -9.04 11.98
CA ASP A 130 18.63 -7.61 12.11
C ASP A 130 18.87 -6.83 10.81
N ASP A 131 19.81 -7.28 9.95
CA ASP A 131 20.14 -6.60 8.69
C ASP A 131 19.03 -6.72 7.63
N ASP A 132 18.18 -7.74 7.78
CA ASP A 132 17.06 -8.02 6.86
C ASP A 132 15.72 -7.46 7.40
N ASP A 133 15.65 -7.12 8.68
CA ASP A 133 14.44 -6.61 9.33
C ASP A 133 14.14 -5.15 8.93
N PRO A 134 13.02 -4.89 8.20
CA PRO A 134 12.62 -3.55 7.79
C PRO A 134 12.12 -2.67 8.94
N PHE A 135 12.21 -3.10 10.20
CA PHE A 135 11.93 -2.28 11.38
C PHE A 135 13.19 -1.85 12.14
N LYS A 136 14.39 -2.34 11.75
CA LYS A 136 15.68 -1.94 12.37
C LYS A 136 16.34 -0.74 11.70
N SER A 137 15.68 -0.15 10.72
CA SER A 137 16.20 0.97 9.91
C SER A 137 15.18 2.11 9.82
N ASP A 138 15.60 3.26 9.24
CA ASP A 138 14.81 4.49 9.12
C ASP A 138 13.58 4.29 8.21
N HIS A 139 12.55 3.67 8.76
CA HIS A 139 11.38 3.19 8.05
C HIS A 139 10.11 3.62 8.76
N LEU A 140 9.04 3.81 7.99
CA LEU A 140 7.73 4.14 8.54
C LEU A 140 6.74 3.03 8.16
N LEU A 141 6.10 2.41 9.15
CA LEU A 141 5.01 1.45 8.90
C LEU A 141 3.81 2.20 8.30
N VAL A 142 3.32 1.80 7.13
CA VAL A 142 2.23 2.49 6.42
C VAL A 142 0.93 1.69 6.49
N VAL A 143 1.00 0.37 6.33
CA VAL A 143 -0.17 -0.51 6.41
C VAL A 143 0.16 -1.70 7.28
N ALA A 144 -0.68 -1.94 8.28
CA ALA A 144 -0.62 -3.14 9.11
C ALA A 144 -1.93 -3.37 9.86
N GLY A 145 -2.06 -4.56 10.43
CA GLY A 145 -3.03 -4.83 11.48
C GLY A 145 -3.12 -6.30 11.83
N ASP A 146 -3.88 -6.57 12.89
CA ASP A 146 -3.97 -7.90 13.50
C ASP A 146 -4.45 -8.93 12.47
N GLY A 147 -3.65 -9.98 12.27
CA GLY A 147 -3.99 -11.09 11.39
C GLY A 147 -3.91 -10.78 9.89
N LEU A 148 -3.39 -9.61 9.48
CA LEU A 148 -2.94 -9.45 8.10
C LEU A 148 -1.69 -10.31 7.87
N PRO A 149 -1.60 -11.05 6.74
CA PRO A 149 -0.40 -11.83 6.41
C PRO A 149 0.73 -10.95 5.86
N TYR A 150 0.48 -9.64 5.68
CA TYR A 150 1.40 -8.70 5.09
C TYR A 150 1.39 -7.36 5.83
N PHE A 151 2.43 -6.58 5.62
CA PHE A 151 2.52 -5.17 6.02
C PHE A 151 3.20 -4.35 4.93
N ILE A 152 3.04 -3.03 4.98
CA ILE A 152 3.72 -2.10 4.05
C ILE A 152 4.54 -1.12 4.86
N VAL A 153 5.80 -0.97 4.50
CA VAL A 153 6.71 0.05 5.05
C VAL A 153 7.11 1.03 3.96
N LEU A 154 7.35 2.27 4.35
CA LEU A 154 8.00 3.27 3.54
C LEU A 154 9.50 3.24 3.86
N ILE A 155 10.32 2.93 2.87
CA ILE A 155 11.76 2.74 3.04
C ILE A 155 12.57 3.61 2.07
N PRO A 156 13.80 4.04 2.42
CA PRO A 156 14.69 4.69 1.48
C PRO A 156 14.91 3.85 0.22
N ASN A 157 14.91 4.51 -0.93
CA ASN A 157 15.16 3.85 -2.20
C ASN A 157 16.64 3.46 -2.30
N LYS A 158 16.95 2.16 -2.28
CA LYS A 158 18.33 1.65 -2.39
C LYS A 158 18.96 1.91 -3.76
N GLU A 159 18.16 2.03 -4.82
CA GLU A 159 18.63 2.31 -6.18
C GLU A 159 18.94 3.80 -6.40
N ASP A 160 18.26 4.68 -5.66
CA ASP A 160 18.49 6.11 -5.66
C ASP A 160 18.41 6.65 -4.23
N PRO A 161 19.54 6.64 -3.48
CA PRO A 161 19.55 7.09 -2.09
C PRO A 161 19.12 8.56 -1.89
N ASN A 162 19.21 9.37 -2.95
CA ASN A 162 18.76 10.76 -2.95
C ASN A 162 17.30 10.92 -3.43
N GLY A 163 16.70 9.84 -3.92
CA GLY A 163 15.33 9.79 -4.42
C GLY A 163 14.29 9.66 -3.31
N ASP A 164 13.04 9.75 -3.74
CA ASP A 164 11.88 9.53 -2.87
C ASP A 164 11.89 8.11 -2.30
N PRO A 165 11.48 7.93 -1.03
CA PRO A 165 11.34 6.61 -0.46
C PRO A 165 10.23 5.83 -1.20
N VAL A 166 10.35 4.51 -1.18
CA VAL A 166 9.43 3.59 -1.86
C VAL A 166 8.59 2.82 -0.84
N PHE A 167 7.37 2.46 -1.23
CA PHE A 167 6.49 1.62 -0.43
C PHE A 167 6.79 0.16 -0.75
N VAL A 168 7.12 -0.64 0.26
CA VAL A 168 7.42 -2.06 0.09
C VAL A 168 6.43 -2.87 0.90
N GLU A 169 5.73 -3.75 0.19
CA GLU A 169 4.82 -4.73 0.79
C GLU A 169 5.60 -6.01 1.08
N TYR A 170 5.61 -6.40 2.34
CA TYR A 170 6.17 -7.65 2.82
C TYR A 170 5.03 -8.60 3.16
N GLU A 171 5.05 -9.80 2.58
CA GLU A 171 4.24 -10.93 3.03
C GLU A 171 5.16 -11.89 3.79
N TYR A 172 4.97 -11.97 5.12
CA TYR A 172 5.96 -12.54 6.03
C TYR A 172 7.35 -11.89 5.84
N MET A 173 8.39 -12.69 5.54
CA MET A 173 9.76 -12.21 5.30
C MET A 173 10.04 -11.87 3.82
N ASN A 174 9.06 -12.06 2.92
CA ASN A 174 9.29 -11.90 1.49
C ASN A 174 8.74 -10.56 1.00
N ILE A 175 9.52 -9.86 0.18
CA ILE A 175 9.01 -8.73 -0.58
C ILE A 175 8.01 -9.27 -1.60
N ASN A 176 6.74 -8.91 -1.41
CA ASN A 176 5.68 -9.24 -2.35
C ASN A 176 5.60 -8.21 -3.49
N ALA A 177 5.71 -6.92 -3.15
CA ALA A 177 5.65 -5.83 -4.11
C ALA A 177 6.43 -4.59 -3.67
N THR A 178 6.85 -3.78 -4.64
CA THR A 178 7.44 -2.45 -4.40
C THR A 178 6.74 -1.42 -5.27
N PHE A 179 6.31 -0.32 -4.65
CA PHE A 179 5.60 0.78 -5.29
C PHE A 179 6.42 2.07 -5.13
N LYS A 180 6.72 2.72 -6.26
CA LYS A 180 7.46 3.99 -6.27
C LYS A 180 6.67 5.15 -5.67
N THR A 181 5.35 5.04 -5.64
CA THR A 181 4.42 6.08 -5.17
C THR A 181 3.24 5.43 -4.45
N PHE A 182 2.59 6.19 -3.57
CA PHE A 182 1.36 5.75 -2.92
C PHE A 182 0.19 5.64 -3.91
N GLU A 183 0.19 6.48 -4.96
CA GLU A 183 -0.74 6.34 -6.09
C GLU A 183 -0.61 4.98 -6.78
N ALA A 184 0.62 4.49 -6.99
CA ALA A 184 0.86 3.18 -7.58
C ALA A 184 0.33 2.05 -6.68
N TYR A 185 0.49 2.20 -5.36
CA TYR A 185 -0.10 1.29 -4.39
C TYR A 185 -1.64 1.29 -4.45
N LEU A 186 -2.30 2.45 -4.36
CA LEU A 186 -3.77 2.51 -4.44
C LEU A 186 -4.31 1.98 -5.78
N THR A 187 -3.59 2.25 -6.88
CA THR A 187 -3.95 1.72 -8.21
C THR A 187 -3.87 0.20 -8.25
N TYR A 188 -2.82 -0.39 -7.67
CA TYR A 188 -2.71 -1.83 -7.51
C TYR A 188 -3.88 -2.39 -6.69
N ARG A 189 -4.20 -1.76 -5.55
CA ARG A 189 -5.31 -2.17 -4.68
C ARG A 189 -6.67 -2.11 -5.39
N ILE A 190 -6.94 -1.06 -6.16
CA ILE A 190 -8.12 -0.96 -7.02
C ILE A 190 -8.21 -2.17 -7.96
N GLY A 191 -7.11 -2.49 -8.66
CA GLY A 191 -7.08 -3.63 -9.59
C GLY A 191 -7.37 -4.97 -8.90
N VAL A 192 -6.80 -5.20 -7.71
CA VAL A 192 -7.07 -6.40 -6.90
C VAL A 192 -8.55 -6.46 -6.49
N THR A 193 -9.11 -5.37 -5.96
CA THR A 193 -10.51 -5.34 -5.53
C THR A 193 -11.49 -5.51 -6.70
N GLU A 194 -11.21 -4.91 -7.86
CA GLU A 194 -12.01 -5.09 -9.07
C GLU A 194 -12.00 -6.54 -9.54
N SER A 195 -10.85 -7.23 -9.49
CA SER A 195 -10.74 -8.66 -9.80
C SER A 195 -11.59 -9.49 -8.84
N SER A 196 -11.52 -9.21 -7.53
CA SER A 196 -12.31 -9.93 -6.53
C SER A 196 -13.82 -9.71 -6.69
N ILE A 197 -14.25 -8.51 -7.09
CA ILE A 197 -15.67 -8.22 -7.41
C ILE A 197 -16.12 -9.03 -8.63
N ASP A 198 -15.28 -9.11 -9.66
CA ASP A 198 -15.58 -9.87 -10.87
C ASP A 198 -15.75 -11.36 -10.58
N GLU A 199 -14.82 -11.96 -9.82
CA GLU A 199 -14.93 -13.35 -9.34
C GLU A 199 -16.23 -13.59 -8.55
N LYS A 200 -16.67 -12.62 -7.74
CA LYS A 200 -17.93 -12.75 -6.97
C LYS A 200 -19.17 -12.67 -7.85
N ARG A 201 -19.13 -11.93 -8.95
CA ARG A 201 -20.26 -11.77 -9.87
C ARG A 201 -20.40 -12.92 -10.85
N ASN A 202 -19.27 -13.33 -11.42
CA ASN A 202 -19.24 -14.25 -12.56
C ASN A 202 -18.85 -15.67 -12.16
N GLY A 203 -18.51 -15.90 -10.88
CA GLY A 203 -17.86 -17.13 -10.44
C GLY A 203 -16.36 -17.10 -10.75
N ARG A 204 -15.59 -18.04 -10.18
CA ARG A 204 -14.24 -18.30 -10.70
C ARG A 204 -14.41 -18.99 -12.05
N GLU A 205 -13.76 -18.47 -13.08
CA GLU A 205 -13.46 -19.29 -14.24
C GLU A 205 -12.60 -20.45 -13.72
N GLU A 206 -13.21 -21.63 -13.59
CA GLU A 206 -12.48 -22.87 -13.32
C GLU A 206 -11.65 -23.17 -14.58
N ASP A 207 -10.34 -22.89 -14.51
CA ASP A 207 -9.34 -23.46 -15.42
C ASP A 207 -9.12 -24.96 -15.12
#